data_AF-A0A0Q6GWF2-F1
#
_entry.id   AF-A0A0Q6GWF2-F1
#
_cell.length_a   1.000
_cell.length_b   1.000
_cell.length_c   1.000
_cell.angle_alpha   90.00
_cell.angle_beta   90.00
_cell.angle_gamma   90.00
#
_symmetry.space_group_name_H-M   'P 1'
#
loop_
_entity.id
_entity.type
_entity.pdbx_description
1 polymer ?
#
loop_
_entity_poly.entity_id
_entity_poly.type
_entity_poly.pdbx_seq_one_letter_code
_entity_poly.pdbx_strand_id
1 'polypeptide(L)'
;MNICRLEWLLDARDATSYRRMYGLVILIIASKSATAAERGTAEYLKELLEEVIELAIAPSASLQVIRHGFELLVNVVENEDAKVLREALGASDLQAVLSGTQAA
;
A
#
# COMPACT_ATOMS: atom_id res chain seq x y z
N MET A 1 -7.26 -13.14 9.59
CA MET A 1 -6.34 -12.30 10.36
C MET A 1 -6.93 -10.90 10.39
N ASN A 2 -6.97 -10.22 11.54
CA ASN A 2 -7.47 -8.84 11.61
C ASN A 2 -6.24 -7.92 11.64
N ILE A 3 -5.66 -7.67 10.46
CA ILE A 3 -4.52 -6.77 10.30
C ILE A 3 -5.09 -5.40 10.05
N CYS A 4 -4.64 -4.40 10.79
CA CYS A 4 -5.14 -3.05 10.62
C CYS A 4 -4.76 -2.52 9.24
N ARG A 5 -5.67 -1.76 8.60
CA ARG A 5 -5.42 -1.14 7.29
C ARG A 5 -4.14 -0.30 7.29
N LEU A 6 -3.93 0.43 8.38
CA LEU A 6 -2.78 1.29 8.60
C LEU A 6 -1.46 0.50 8.72
N GLU A 7 -1.48 -0.71 9.29
CA GLU A 7 -0.27 -1.51 9.51
C GLU A 7 0.32 -2.00 8.19
N TRP A 8 -0.50 -2.56 7.30
CA TRP A 8 0.01 -3.02 6.01
C TRP A 8 0.41 -1.85 5.10
N LEU A 9 -0.16 -0.66 5.27
CA LEU A 9 0.26 0.54 4.54
C LEU A 9 1.65 1.01 4.94
N LEU A 10 1.91 1.04 6.25
CA LEU A 10 3.24 1.39 6.76
C LEU A 10 4.28 0.38 6.26
N ASP A 11 3.96 -0.92 6.32
CA ASP A 11 4.85 -1.96 5.79
C ASP A 11 5.03 -1.84 4.27
N ALA A 12 4.02 -1.37 3.53
CA ALA A 12 4.11 -1.15 2.09
C ALA A 12 5.04 0.01 1.71
N ARG A 13 5.15 1.06 2.52
CA ARG A 13 6.15 2.13 2.29
C ARG A 13 7.58 1.61 2.33
N ASP A 14 7.84 0.64 3.19
CA ASP A 14 9.17 0.07 3.42
C ASP A 14 9.45 -1.20 2.61
N ALA A 15 8.53 -1.58 1.70
CA ALA A 15 8.64 -2.76 0.87
C ALA A 15 9.67 -2.56 -0.26
N THR A 16 10.93 -2.86 0.02
CA THR A 16 12.05 -2.68 -0.92
C THR A 16 12.33 -3.88 -1.83
N SER A 17 11.64 -5.01 -1.64
CA SER A 17 11.84 -6.23 -2.43
C SER A 17 10.53 -6.81 -2.93
N TYR A 18 10.57 -7.46 -4.10
CA TYR A 18 9.41 -8.12 -4.71
C TYR A 18 8.79 -9.21 -3.82
N ARG A 19 9.58 -9.89 -3.00
CA ARG A 19 9.08 -10.84 -1.98
C ARG A 19 8.29 -10.16 -0.87
N ARG A 20 8.75 -9.02 -0.38
CA ARG A 20 7.97 -8.23 0.59
C ARG A 20 6.70 -7.69 -0.05
N MET A 21 6.78 -7.15 -1.26
CA MET A 21 5.61 -6.69 -2.02
C MET A 21 4.58 -7.82 -2.17
N TYR A 22 5.02 -9.03 -2.54
CA TYR A 22 4.16 -10.21 -2.66
C TYR A 22 3.50 -10.59 -1.33
N GLY A 23 4.28 -10.65 -0.25
CA GLY A 23 3.73 -10.88 1.09
C GLY A 23 2.63 -9.87 1.42
N LEU A 24 2.88 -8.58 1.15
CA LEU A 24 1.93 -7.52 1.44
C LEU A 24 0.65 -7.59 0.62
N VAL A 25 0.71 -7.87 -0.70
CA VAL A 25 -0.53 -8.03 -1.48
C VAL A 25 -1.36 -9.21 -0.98
N ILE A 26 -0.74 -10.31 -0.54
CA ILE A 26 -1.47 -11.43 0.09
C ILE A 26 -2.14 -10.98 1.39
N LEU A 27 -1.48 -10.17 2.22
CA LEU A 27 -2.08 -9.62 3.45
C LEU A 27 -3.25 -8.68 3.15
N ILE A 28 -3.14 -7.82 2.12
CA ILE A 28 -4.20 -6.90 1.69
C ILE A 28 -5.42 -7.67 1.20
N ILE A 29 -5.23 -8.68 0.35
CA ILE A 29 -6.30 -9.54 -0.16
C ILE A 29 -7.03 -10.25 0.99
N ALA A 30 -6.27 -10.75 1.97
CA ALA A 30 -6.82 -11.43 3.14
C ALA A 30 -7.43 -10.48 4.19
N SER A 31 -7.23 -9.17 4.06
CA SER A 31 -7.68 -8.19 5.03
C SER A 31 -9.17 -7.85 4.85
N LYS A 32 -9.92 -7.97 5.95
CA LYS A 32 -11.32 -7.54 6.01
C LYS A 32 -11.47 -6.02 5.96
N SER A 33 -10.44 -5.28 6.33
CA SER A 33 -10.44 -3.81 6.31
C SER A 33 -10.02 -3.22 4.98
N ALA A 34 -9.56 -4.03 4.02
CA ALA A 34 -9.24 -3.57 2.68
C ALA A 34 -10.54 -3.25 1.90
N THR A 35 -10.54 -2.15 1.15
CA THR A 35 -11.63 -1.79 0.24
C THR A 35 -11.66 -2.70 -0.99
N ALA A 36 -12.75 -2.68 -1.75
CA ALA A 36 -12.83 -3.45 -2.99
C ALA A 36 -11.78 -3.02 -4.03
N ALA A 37 -11.47 -1.72 -4.09
CA ALA A 37 -10.46 -1.19 -5.01
C ALA A 37 -9.05 -1.68 -4.62
N GLU A 38 -8.70 -1.60 -3.33
CA GLU A 38 -7.43 -2.09 -2.80
C GLU A 38 -7.23 -3.58 -3.07
N ARG A 39 -8.27 -4.39 -2.83
CA ARG A 39 -8.21 -5.82 -3.13
C ARG A 39 -8.04 -6.08 -4.62
N GLY A 40 -8.79 -5.39 -5.48
CA GLY A 40 -8.65 -5.54 -6.92
C GLY A 40 -7.25 -5.17 -7.44
N THR A 41 -6.66 -4.09 -6.93
CA THR A 41 -5.28 -3.72 -7.27
C THR A 41 -4.26 -4.72 -6.71
N ALA A 42 -4.46 -5.22 -5.49
CA ALA A 42 -3.59 -6.22 -4.89
C ALA A 42 -3.66 -7.58 -5.63
N GLU A 43 -4.85 -7.99 -6.09
CA GLU A 43 -5.02 -9.19 -6.93
C GLU A 43 -4.28 -9.06 -8.27
N TYR A 44 -4.40 -7.90 -8.94
CA TYR A 44 -3.65 -7.64 -10.16
C TYR A 44 -2.13 -7.70 -9.94
N LEU A 45 -1.63 -7.08 -8.87
CA LEU A 45 -0.20 -7.10 -8.54
C LEU A 45 0.27 -8.50 -8.13
N LYS A 46 -0.56 -9.30 -7.47
CA LYS A 46 -0.28 -10.69 -7.12
C LYS A 46 0.01 -11.51 -8.36
N GLU A 47 -0.83 -11.39 -9.40
CA GLU A 47 -0.64 -12.12 -10.67
C GLU A 47 0.71 -11.76 -11.30
N LEU A 48 1.03 -10.47 -11.41
CA LEU A 48 2.30 -10.01 -11.96
C LEU A 48 3.52 -10.48 -11.14
N LEU A 49 3.39 -10.49 -9.81
CA LEU A 49 4.44 -10.94 -8.91
C LEU A 49 4.66 -12.46 -9.03
N GLU A 50 3.60 -13.26 -9.17
CA GLU A 50 3.70 -14.72 -9.34
C GLU A 50 4.48 -15.12 -10.59
N GLU A 51 4.42 -14.32 -11.65
CA GLU A 51 5.19 -14.54 -12.87
C GLU A 51 6.71 -14.33 -12.68
N VAL A 52 7.12 -13.55 -11.67
CA VAL A 52 8.52 -13.14 -11.49
C VAL A 52 9.18 -13.63 -10.20
N ILE A 53 8.39 -14.05 -9.20
CA ILE A 53 8.89 -14.26 -7.82
C ILE A 53 9.85 -15.43 -7.68
N GLU A 54 9.69 -16.46 -8.52
CA GLU A 54 10.53 -17.66 -8.57
C GLU A 54 11.62 -17.57 -9.65
N LEU A 55 11.62 -16.51 -10.47
CA LEU A 55 12.62 -16.34 -11.51
C LEU A 55 13.97 -15.94 -10.89
N ALA A 56 15.02 -16.66 -11.27
CA ALA A 56 16.38 -16.29 -10.91
C ALA A 56 16.76 -14.91 -11.49
N ILE A 57 16.24 -14.58 -12.68
CA ILE A 57 16.37 -13.28 -13.34
C ILE A 57 15.04 -12.97 -14.02
N ALA A 58 14.39 -11.87 -13.63
CA ALA A 58 13.14 -11.41 -14.22
C ALA A 58 13.39 -10.26 -15.22
N PRO A 59 12.53 -10.10 -16.24
CA PRO A 59 12.61 -8.98 -17.18
C PRO A 59 12.46 -7.61 -16.49
N SER A 60 13.32 -6.64 -16.83
CA SER A 60 13.28 -5.31 -16.24
C SER A 60 11.95 -4.59 -16.43
N ALA A 61 11.29 -4.79 -17.57
CA ALA A 61 9.98 -4.20 -17.85
C ALA A 61 8.90 -4.70 -16.86
N SER A 62 8.82 -6.01 -16.61
CA SER A 62 7.89 -6.59 -15.63
C SER A 62 8.15 -6.04 -14.23
N LEU A 63 9.43 -5.97 -13.84
CA LEU A 63 9.85 -5.43 -12.55
C LEU A 63 9.50 -3.95 -12.36
N GLN A 64 9.55 -3.14 -13.43
CA GLN A 64 9.13 -1.74 -13.41
C GLN A 64 7.61 -1.59 -13.29
N VAL A 65 6.83 -2.37 -14.03
CA VAL A 65 5.36 -2.35 -13.95
C VAL A 65 4.90 -2.69 -12.55
N ILE A 66 5.47 -3.75 -11.95
CA ILE A 66 5.15 -4.15 -10.57
C ILE A 66 5.47 -3.03 -9.59
N ARG A 67 6.67 -2.43 -9.69
CA ARG A 67 7.07 -1.34 -8.78
C ARG A 67 6.12 -0.15 -8.89
N HIS A 68 5.80 0.26 -10.11
CA HIS A 68 4.91 1.39 -10.33
C HIS A 68 3.48 1.12 -9.85
N GLY A 69 2.94 -0.07 -10.12
CA GLY A 69 1.62 -0.45 -9.63
C GLY A 69 1.56 -0.55 -8.11
N PHE A 70 2.65 -1.01 -7.47
CA PHE A 70 2.75 -1.05 -6.01
C PHE A 70 2.83 0.36 -5.41
N GLU A 71 3.62 1.27 -6.00
CA GLU A 71 3.65 2.68 -5.61
C GLU A 71 2.28 3.36 -5.75
N LEU A 72 1.55 3.07 -6.82
CA LEU A 72 0.18 3.59 -7.01
C LEU A 72 -0.77 3.05 -5.95
N LEU A 73 -0.69 1.76 -5.61
CA LEU A 73 -1.48 1.17 -4.52
C LEU A 73 -1.23 1.92 -3.21
N VAL A 74 0.03 2.16 -2.84
CA VAL A 74 0.36 2.91 -1.62
C VAL A 74 -0.17 4.35 -1.69
N ASN A 75 0.06 5.05 -2.81
CA ASN A 75 -0.33 6.45 -2.97
C ASN A 75 -1.85 6.67 -2.98
N VAL A 76 -2.63 5.78 -3.59
CA VAL A 76 -4.10 5.86 -3.62
C VAL A 76 -4.63 5.79 -2.20
N VAL A 77 -4.09 4.87 -1.40
CA VAL A 77 -4.56 4.65 -0.05
C VAL A 77 -4.14 5.78 0.89
N GLU A 78 -2.92 6.29 0.76
CA GLU A 78 -2.48 7.47 1.50
C GLU A 78 -3.36 8.69 1.19
N ASN A 79 -3.75 8.90 -0.07
CA ASN A 79 -4.57 10.05 -0.45
C ASN A 79 -6.03 9.90 -0.01
N GLU A 80 -6.61 8.70 -0.07
CA GLU A 80 -7.96 8.44 0.45
C GLU A 80 -8.01 8.63 1.98
N ASP A 81 -7.02 8.11 2.71
CA ASP A 81 -6.98 8.24 4.17
C ASP A 81 -6.65 9.67 4.60
N ALA A 82 -5.76 10.38 3.89
CA ALA A 82 -5.51 11.80 4.13
C ALA A 82 -6.74 12.67 3.83
N LYS A 83 -7.54 12.32 2.81
CA LYS A 83 -8.80 13.00 2.50
C LYS A 83 -9.85 12.77 3.60
N VAL A 84 -10.05 11.52 4.02
CA VAL A 84 -10.96 11.17 5.10
C VAL A 84 -10.55 11.85 6.41
N LEU A 85 -9.26 11.88 6.72
CA LEU A 85 -8.74 12.60 7.89
C LEU A 85 -8.89 14.12 7.75
N ARG A 86 -8.74 14.71 6.55
CA ARG A 86 -8.96 16.15 6.32
C ARG A 86 -10.42 16.54 6.49
N GLU A 87 -11.33 15.68 6.04
CA GLU A 87 -12.76 15.86 6.20
C GLU A 87 -13.18 15.68 7.67
N ALA A 88 -12.53 14.76 8.40
CA ALA A 88 -12.83 14.48 9.81
C ALA A 88 -12.20 15.49 10.80
N LEU A 89 -10.99 16.00 10.52
CA LEU A 89 -10.22 16.86 11.42
C LEU A 89 -10.23 18.35 11.01
N GLY A 90 -10.71 18.68 9.81
CA GLY A 90 -10.53 20.02 9.25
C GLY A 90 -9.07 20.28 8.84
N ALA A 91 -8.86 21.13 7.82
CA ALA A 91 -7.57 21.29 7.15
C ALA A 91 -6.40 21.75 8.06
N SER A 92 -6.70 22.40 9.19
CA SER A 92 -5.70 22.94 10.12
C SER A 92 -5.07 21.89 11.04
N ASP A 93 -5.84 20.91 11.52
CA ASP A 93 -5.35 19.92 12.50
C ASP A 93 -4.52 18.81 11.84
N LEU A 94 -4.77 18.54 10.56
CA LEU A 94 -4.03 17.53 9.80
C LEU A 94 -2.54 17.87 9.61
N GLN A 95 -2.21 19.16 9.47
CA GLN A 95 -0.84 19.60 9.32
C GLN A 95 -0.04 19.43 10.62
N ALA A 96 -0.68 19.62 11.78
CA ALA A 96 -0.05 19.40 13.09
C ALA A 96 0.23 17.92 13.35
N VAL A 97 -0.70 17.03 13.01
CA VAL A 97 -0.55 15.58 13.16
C VAL A 97 0.53 15.01 12.24
N LEU A 98 0.57 15.43 10.97
CA LEU A 98 1.58 14.96 10.00
C LEU A 98 2.99 15.53 10.26
N SER A 99 3.09 16.69 10.92
CA SER A 99 4.38 17.30 11.28
C SER A 99 4.94 16.77 12.62
N GLY A 100 4.21 15.89 13.31
CA GLY A 100 4.60 15.37 14.63
C GLY A 100 4.60 16.42 15.73
N THR A 101 3.98 17.57 15.51
CA THR A 101 3.96 18.66 16.49
C THR A 101 2.78 18.45 17.43
N GLN A 102 3.05 17.99 18.66
CA GLN A 102 2.08 18.12 19.74
C GLN A 102 1.74 19.60 19.91
N ALA A 103 0.47 19.95 19.75
CA ALA A 103 -0.05 21.22 20.24
C ALA A 103 0.15 21.24 21.76
N ALA A 104 0.92 22.22 22.24
CA ALA A 104 1.08 22.54 23.66
C ALA A 104 -0.20 23.15 24.23
#